data_AF-A0AA40CA81-F1
#
_entry.id   AF-A0AA40CA81-F1
#
_cell.length_a   1.000
_cell.length_b   1.000
_cell.length_c   1.000
_cell.angle_alpha   90.00
_cell.angle_beta   90.00
_cell.angle_gamma   90.00
#
_symmetry.space_group_name_H-M   'P 1'
#
loop_
_entity.id
_entity.type
_entity.pdbx_description
1 polymer ?
#
loop_
_entity_poly.entity_id
_entity_poly.type
_entity_poly.pdbx_seq_one_letter_code
_entity_poly.pdbx_strand_id
1 'polypeptide(L)'
;MAGPERQLSKWLDEAVPEMPRRKSVSDDHHITAVELDDPFGEIHGAIMMLYRTILRVPVWSTPSTKSLGRQLESSQNSLLIWSDDYGVRDGSLGRVLKTSQDLRRSAIKILISISTGLARGISHTGLRRKSEAVHKSAKTLCSLANHLSYVFLDEDDDDSDTNSVLESDDSDSLESILEDIQFDTEYLFDLGPRLEEPIP
;
A
#
# COMPACT_ATOMS: atom_id res chain seq x y z
N MET A 1 -52.09 -2.39 21.86
CA MET A 1 -51.33 -1.53 20.93
C MET A 1 -49.85 -1.69 21.27
N ALA A 2 -49.15 -2.48 20.47
CA ALA A 2 -47.73 -2.77 20.64
C ALA A 2 -46.94 -1.99 19.59
N GLY A 3 -45.86 -1.32 20.00
CA GLY A 3 -45.08 -0.40 19.18
C GLY A 3 -44.29 -1.06 18.05
N PRO A 4 -43.82 -0.27 17.06
CA PRO A 4 -43.16 -0.75 15.85
C PRO A 4 -41.74 -1.31 16.08
N GLU A 5 -41.23 -1.28 17.31
CA GLU A 5 -39.84 -1.67 17.63
C GLU A 5 -39.62 -3.18 17.77
N ARG A 6 -40.68 -4.01 17.71
CA ARG A 6 -40.55 -5.47 17.87
C ARG A 6 -40.50 -6.28 16.57
N GLN A 7 -40.55 -5.63 15.41
CA GLN A 7 -40.46 -6.33 14.12
C GLN A 7 -39.08 -6.26 13.44
N LEU A 8 -38.18 -5.37 13.87
CA LEU A 8 -36.83 -5.29 13.28
C LEU A 8 -35.85 -6.33 13.85
N SER A 9 -36.11 -6.84 15.06
CA SER A 9 -35.26 -7.88 15.67
C SER A 9 -35.41 -9.25 14.99
N LYS A 10 -36.49 -9.46 14.23
CA LYS A 10 -36.77 -10.75 13.57
C LYS A 10 -36.13 -10.87 12.18
N TRP A 11 -35.58 -9.78 11.64
CA TRP A 11 -34.92 -9.74 10.33
C TRP A 11 -33.39 -9.77 10.41
N LEU A 12 -32.80 -9.63 11.61
CA LEU A 12 -31.35 -9.67 11.80
C LEU A 12 -30.80 -11.08 12.08
N ASP A 13 -31.66 -12.07 12.34
CA ASP A 13 -31.24 -13.46 12.63
C ASP A 13 -31.26 -14.39 11.40
N GLU A 14 -31.82 -13.96 10.26
CA GLU A 14 -32.11 -14.86 9.12
C GLU A 14 -31.26 -14.59 7.86
N ALA A 15 -30.13 -13.89 8.01
CA ALA A 15 -29.22 -13.58 6.89
C ALA A 15 -27.73 -13.70 7.24
N VAL A 16 -27.35 -14.65 8.08
CA VAL A 16 -25.94 -15.02 8.27
C VAL A 16 -25.65 -16.28 7.44
N PRO A 17 -24.94 -16.19 6.29
CA PRO A 17 -24.41 -17.38 5.66
C PRO A 17 -23.40 -18.05 6.61
N GLU A 18 -23.56 -19.35 6.85
CA GLU A 18 -22.65 -20.15 7.68
C GLU A 18 -21.20 -19.91 7.26
N MET A 19 -20.41 -19.33 8.17
CA MET A 19 -18.96 -19.32 8.02
C MET A 19 -18.42 -20.74 8.22
N PRO A 20 -17.44 -21.18 7.41
CA PRO A 20 -16.79 -22.47 7.61
C PRO A 20 -16.09 -22.50 8.98
N ARG A 21 -16.44 -23.51 9.78
CA ARG A 21 -15.86 -23.78 11.10
C ARG A 21 -14.34 -23.88 11.00
N ARG A 22 -13.63 -22.90 11.57
CA ARG A 22 -12.18 -22.99 11.78
C ARG A 22 -11.90 -24.12 12.77
N LYS A 23 -11.20 -25.16 12.31
CA LYS A 23 -10.61 -26.16 13.19
C LYS A 23 -9.53 -25.49 14.04
N SER A 24 -9.66 -25.60 15.35
CA SER A 24 -8.60 -25.28 16.31
C SER A 24 -7.53 -26.37 16.26
N VAL A 25 -6.32 -26.02 15.83
CA VAL A 25 -5.08 -26.82 15.97
C VAL A 25 -3.99 -25.78 16.26
N SER A 26 -3.64 -25.62 17.55
CA SER A 26 -2.42 -26.12 18.21
C SER A 26 -1.21 -25.23 17.92
N ASP A 27 -0.64 -24.72 19.01
CA ASP A 27 0.55 -23.89 19.07
C ASP A 27 1.75 -24.56 18.37
N ASP A 28 2.25 -23.90 17.33
CA ASP A 28 3.64 -23.94 16.87
C ASP A 28 3.95 -22.54 16.31
N HIS A 29 5.01 -21.92 16.81
CA HIS A 29 5.48 -20.60 16.39
C HIS A 29 6.18 -20.69 15.02
N HIS A 30 5.42 -21.00 13.98
CA HIS A 30 5.72 -20.56 12.64
C HIS A 30 4.70 -19.49 12.28
N ILE A 31 5.16 -18.24 12.17
CA ILE A 31 4.46 -17.25 11.34
C ILE A 31 4.51 -17.87 9.95
N THR A 32 3.50 -18.66 9.58
CA THR A 32 3.27 -19.04 8.20
C THR A 32 3.06 -17.74 7.48
N ALA A 33 4.07 -17.28 6.75
CA ALA A 33 3.95 -16.17 5.83
C ALA A 33 2.67 -16.44 5.02
N VAL A 34 1.65 -15.62 5.25
CA VAL A 34 0.46 -15.68 4.40
C VAL A 34 0.98 -15.30 3.02
N GLU A 35 1.11 -16.29 2.15
CA GLU A 35 1.43 -16.04 0.74
C GLU A 35 0.32 -15.14 0.21
N LEU A 36 0.69 -13.92 -0.17
CA LEU A 36 -0.24 -13.03 -0.84
C LEU A 36 -0.45 -13.58 -2.25
N ASP A 37 -1.70 -13.84 -2.59
CA ASP A 37 -2.08 -14.36 -3.91
C ASP A 37 -1.69 -13.37 -5.02
N ASP A 38 -1.72 -12.06 -4.72
CA ASP A 38 -1.31 -10.98 -5.62
C ASP A 38 -0.60 -9.82 -4.86
N PRO A 39 0.70 -9.95 -4.57
CA PRO A 39 1.43 -8.93 -3.81
C PRO A 39 1.46 -7.56 -4.52
N PHE A 40 1.45 -7.56 -5.85
CA PHE A 40 1.44 -6.33 -6.66
C PHE A 40 0.10 -5.62 -6.56
N GLY A 41 -1.00 -6.34 -6.76
CA GLY A 41 -2.35 -5.81 -6.63
C GLY A 41 -2.62 -5.27 -5.22
N GLU A 42 -2.19 -5.98 -4.18
CA GLU A 42 -2.38 -5.58 -2.79
C GLU A 42 -1.61 -4.30 -2.43
N ILE A 43 -0.30 -4.23 -2.71
CA ILE A 43 0.50 -3.04 -2.36
C ILE A 43 0.05 -1.84 -3.19
N HIS A 44 -0.20 -2.03 -4.49
CA HIS A 44 -0.71 -0.98 -5.34
C HIS A 44 -2.08 -0.46 -4.85
N GLY A 45 -2.98 -1.37 -4.46
CA GLY A 45 -4.29 -1.01 -3.89
C GLY A 45 -4.16 -0.16 -2.62
N ALA A 46 -3.24 -0.53 -1.73
CA ALA A 46 -2.96 0.22 -0.50
C ALA A 46 -2.35 1.61 -0.80
N ILE A 47 -1.39 1.68 -1.73
CA ILE A 47 -0.79 2.95 -2.20
C ILE A 47 -1.88 3.87 -2.76
N MET A 48 -2.75 3.36 -3.64
CA MET A 48 -3.83 4.13 -4.25
C MET A 48 -4.86 4.61 -3.24
N MET A 49 -5.18 3.79 -2.24
CA MET A 49 -6.05 4.19 -1.14
C MET A 49 -5.43 5.35 -0.35
N LEU A 50 -4.12 5.29 -0.08
CA LEU A 50 -3.43 6.35 0.63
C LEU A 50 -3.42 7.65 -0.17
N TYR A 51 -3.02 7.62 -1.44
CA TYR A 51 -3.08 8.78 -2.34
C TYR A 51 -4.46 9.46 -2.33
N ARG A 52 -5.52 8.68 -2.55
CA ARG A 52 -6.91 9.20 -2.54
C ARG A 52 -7.27 9.84 -1.21
N THR A 53 -6.76 9.30 -0.12
CA THR A 53 -7.06 9.83 1.22
C THR A 53 -6.28 11.10 1.49
N ILE A 54 -4.99 11.16 1.11
CA ILE A 54 -4.14 12.36 1.24
C ILE A 54 -4.70 13.51 0.40
N LEU A 55 -4.99 13.27 -0.88
CA LEU A 55 -5.40 14.30 -1.84
C LEU A 55 -6.78 14.90 -1.53
N ARG A 56 -7.61 14.20 -0.76
CA ARG A 56 -8.88 14.73 -0.26
C ARG A 56 -8.71 15.72 0.90
N VAL A 57 -7.53 15.84 1.50
CA VAL A 57 -7.32 16.77 2.61
C VAL A 57 -7.17 18.20 2.06
N PRO A 58 -7.93 19.18 2.57
CA PRO A 58 -7.89 20.57 2.08
C PRO A 58 -6.52 21.26 2.15
N VAL A 59 -5.58 20.70 2.93
CA VAL A 59 -4.23 21.28 3.09
C VAL A 59 -3.52 21.43 1.74
N TRP A 60 -3.81 20.59 0.76
CA TRP A 60 -3.17 20.61 -0.56
C TRP A 60 -3.73 21.67 -1.51
N SER A 61 -4.84 22.32 -1.13
CA SER A 61 -5.45 23.40 -1.91
C SER A 61 -4.94 24.79 -1.53
N THR A 62 -4.07 24.91 -0.52
CA THR A 62 -3.52 26.21 -0.10
C THR A 62 -2.41 26.68 -1.07
N PRO A 63 -2.23 28.00 -1.29
CA PRO A 63 -1.21 28.50 -2.22
C PRO A 63 0.21 27.97 -1.95
N SER A 64 0.58 27.77 -0.68
CA SER A 64 1.91 27.31 -0.25
C SER A 64 2.17 25.83 -0.50
N THR A 65 1.14 25.01 -0.70
CA THR A 65 1.26 23.55 -0.86
C THR A 65 0.67 23.04 -2.17
N LYS A 66 0.11 23.95 -2.99
CA LYS A 66 -0.54 23.61 -4.26
C LYS A 66 0.39 22.97 -5.28
N SER A 67 1.66 23.38 -5.33
CA SER A 67 2.67 22.74 -6.19
C SER A 67 2.92 21.30 -5.76
N LEU A 68 3.12 21.07 -4.46
CA LEU A 68 3.32 19.74 -3.87
C LEU A 68 2.09 18.84 -4.06
N GLY A 69 0.89 19.40 -3.89
CA GLY A 69 -0.36 18.68 -4.17
C GLY A 69 -0.46 18.22 -5.62
N ARG A 70 -0.06 19.07 -6.58
CA ARG A 70 -0.01 18.70 -8.00
C ARG A 70 1.04 17.65 -8.31
N GLN A 71 2.22 17.71 -7.68
CA GLN A 71 3.23 16.67 -7.82
C GLN A 71 2.69 15.32 -7.33
N LEU A 72 2.01 15.32 -6.18
CA LEU A 72 1.37 14.12 -5.64
C LEU A 72 0.26 13.58 -6.55
N GLU A 73 -0.58 14.44 -7.12
CA GLU A 73 -1.58 14.06 -8.14
C GLU A 73 -0.93 13.48 -9.39
N SER A 74 0.18 14.08 -9.84
CA SER A 74 0.92 13.63 -11.01
C SER A 74 1.51 12.24 -10.79
N SER A 75 2.19 12.01 -9.66
CA SER A 75 2.73 10.68 -9.32
C SER A 75 1.63 9.64 -9.16
N GLN A 76 0.50 9.98 -8.51
CA GLN A 76 -0.65 9.08 -8.44
C GLN A 76 -1.12 8.67 -9.84
N ASN A 77 -1.26 9.63 -10.76
CA ASN A 77 -1.75 9.37 -12.10
C ASN A 77 -0.76 8.53 -12.91
N SER A 78 0.54 8.81 -12.81
CA SER A 78 1.59 8.01 -13.43
C SER A 78 1.55 6.55 -12.94
N LEU A 79 1.47 6.35 -11.61
CA LEU A 79 1.41 5.00 -11.05
C LEU A 79 0.12 4.27 -11.45
N LEU A 80 -1.01 4.99 -11.59
CA LEU A 80 -2.25 4.42 -12.11
C LEU A 80 -2.10 3.93 -13.55
N ILE A 81 -1.50 4.75 -14.42
CA ILE A 81 -1.24 4.39 -15.83
C ILE A 81 -0.36 3.14 -15.88
N TRP A 82 0.76 3.14 -15.16
CA TRP A 82 1.63 1.97 -15.08
C TRP A 82 0.88 0.72 -14.63
N SER A 83 0.03 0.85 -13.59
CA SER A 83 -0.72 -0.29 -13.06
C SER A 83 -1.72 -0.89 -14.05
N ASP A 84 -2.30 -0.04 -14.90
CA ASP A 84 -3.25 -0.45 -15.93
C ASP A 84 -2.50 -1.06 -17.13
N ASP A 85 -1.38 -0.47 -17.57
CA ASP A 85 -0.56 -0.95 -18.69
C ASP A 85 0.00 -2.36 -18.43
N TYR A 86 0.44 -2.64 -17.20
CA TYR A 86 1.06 -3.92 -16.83
C TYR A 86 0.10 -4.93 -16.21
N GLY A 87 -1.20 -4.60 -16.08
CA GLY A 87 -2.18 -5.51 -15.49
C GLY A 87 -1.85 -5.86 -14.03
N VAL A 88 -1.59 -4.85 -13.22
CA VAL A 88 -1.35 -5.02 -11.77
C VAL A 88 -2.65 -5.40 -11.06
N ARG A 89 -3.78 -4.85 -11.50
CA ARG A 89 -5.08 -5.00 -10.81
C ARG A 89 -5.78 -6.32 -11.09
N ASP A 90 -5.41 -7.01 -12.15
CA ASP A 90 -5.95 -8.33 -12.53
C ASP A 90 -4.92 -9.46 -12.30
N GLY A 91 -3.82 -9.13 -11.60
CA GLY A 91 -2.71 -10.03 -11.29
C GLY A 91 -1.90 -10.49 -12.51
N SER A 92 -2.08 -9.89 -13.69
CA SER A 92 -1.31 -10.23 -14.90
C SER A 92 0.18 -10.01 -14.69
N LEU A 93 0.57 -8.86 -14.13
CA LEU A 93 1.97 -8.57 -13.81
C LEU A 93 2.57 -9.66 -12.93
N GLY A 94 1.86 -10.04 -11.87
CA GLY A 94 2.29 -11.08 -10.94
C GLY A 94 2.51 -12.43 -11.63
N ARG A 95 1.68 -12.78 -12.62
CA ARG A 95 1.83 -14.01 -13.43
C ARG A 95 3.03 -13.94 -14.37
N VAL A 96 3.21 -12.81 -15.06
CA VAL A 96 4.31 -12.58 -15.99
C VAL A 96 5.65 -12.64 -15.26
N LEU A 97 5.75 -12.02 -14.09
CA LEU A 97 6.97 -11.99 -13.29
C LEU A 97 7.24 -13.28 -12.50
N LYS A 98 6.40 -14.32 -12.60
CA LYS A 98 6.72 -15.63 -11.98
C LYS A 98 7.99 -16.24 -12.56
N THR A 99 8.32 -15.91 -13.81
CA THR A 99 9.49 -16.45 -14.52
C THR A 99 10.77 -15.69 -14.25
N SER A 100 10.71 -14.45 -13.73
CA SER A 100 11.88 -13.61 -13.45
C SER A 100 11.82 -13.06 -12.03
N GLN A 101 12.45 -13.78 -11.10
CA GLN A 101 12.45 -13.43 -9.68
C GLN A 101 13.15 -12.09 -9.41
N ASP A 102 14.22 -11.79 -10.14
CA ASP A 102 14.96 -10.53 -9.97
C ASP A 102 14.08 -9.34 -10.35
N LEU A 103 13.39 -9.42 -11.47
CA LEU A 103 12.49 -8.36 -11.93
C LEU A 103 11.28 -8.22 -10.99
N ARG A 104 10.76 -9.34 -10.47
CA ARG A 104 9.74 -9.35 -9.43
C ARG A 104 10.20 -8.61 -8.18
N ARG A 105 11.41 -8.91 -7.68
CA ARG A 105 12.01 -8.26 -6.51
C ARG A 105 12.24 -6.78 -6.75
N SER A 106 12.78 -6.39 -7.91
CA SER A 106 13.00 -4.99 -8.26
C SER A 106 11.69 -4.20 -8.26
N ALA A 107 10.64 -4.71 -8.91
CA ALA A 107 9.35 -4.04 -8.95
C ALA A 107 8.72 -3.92 -7.54
N ILE A 108 8.80 -4.98 -6.71
CA ILE A 108 8.33 -4.93 -5.32
C ILE A 108 9.13 -3.91 -4.49
N LYS A 109 10.45 -3.87 -4.65
CA LYS A 109 11.32 -2.92 -3.94
C LYS A 109 10.94 -1.47 -4.24
N ILE A 110 10.64 -1.15 -5.50
CA ILE A 110 10.21 0.20 -5.89
C ILE A 110 8.84 0.52 -5.28
N LEU A 111 7.89 -0.41 -5.31
CA LEU A 111 6.57 -0.19 -4.70
C LEU A 111 6.67 -0.02 -3.18
N ILE A 112 7.58 -0.72 -2.51
CA ILE A 112 7.91 -0.51 -1.09
C ILE A 112 8.49 0.91 -0.90
N SER A 113 9.43 1.34 -1.73
CA SER A 113 10.04 2.68 -1.67
C SER A 113 9.00 3.80 -1.82
N ILE A 114 8.10 3.69 -2.80
CA ILE A 114 6.96 4.60 -2.96
C ILE A 114 6.08 4.60 -1.69
N SER A 115 5.85 3.43 -1.11
CA SER A 115 5.02 3.27 0.09
C SER A 115 5.62 3.95 1.31
N THR A 116 6.92 3.76 1.54
CA THR A 116 7.66 4.39 2.65
C THR A 116 7.74 5.90 2.44
N GLY A 117 8.02 6.36 1.22
CA GLY A 117 8.01 7.78 0.84
C GLY A 117 6.67 8.44 1.16
N LEU A 118 5.54 7.83 0.77
CA LEU A 118 4.21 8.36 1.06
C LEU A 118 3.90 8.42 2.55
N ALA A 119 4.25 7.36 3.29
CA ALA A 119 4.08 7.33 4.74
C ALA A 119 4.89 8.44 5.43
N ARG A 120 6.14 8.65 4.98
CA ARG A 120 7.04 9.72 5.45
C ARG A 120 6.47 11.10 5.14
N GLY A 121 6.03 11.35 3.90
CA GLY A 121 5.43 12.62 3.49
C GLY A 121 4.17 12.99 4.32
N ILE A 122 3.36 12.00 4.72
CA ILE A 122 2.23 12.21 5.63
C ILE A 122 2.68 12.66 7.03
N SER A 123 3.79 12.13 7.54
CA SER A 123 4.33 12.52 8.84
C SER A 123 4.77 13.99 8.82
N HIS A 124 5.50 14.43 7.78
CA HIS A 124 5.92 15.83 7.61
C HIS A 124 4.77 16.82 7.52
N THR A 125 3.68 16.45 6.86
CA THR A 125 2.50 17.33 6.72
C THR A 125 1.66 17.43 8.00
N GLY A 126 1.95 16.58 8.99
CA GLY A 126 1.13 16.43 10.20
C GLY A 126 -0.27 15.88 9.93
N LEU A 127 -0.54 15.38 8.71
CA LEU A 127 -1.85 14.88 8.31
C LEU A 127 -2.26 13.63 9.08
N ARG A 128 -1.27 12.82 9.50
CA ARG A 128 -1.46 11.65 10.35
C ARG A 128 -2.29 11.96 11.62
N ARG A 129 -2.11 13.15 12.21
CA ARG A 129 -2.81 13.57 13.44
C ARG A 129 -4.17 14.22 13.16
N LYS A 130 -4.42 14.65 11.92
CA LYS A 130 -5.59 15.44 11.53
C LYS A 130 -6.69 14.60 10.87
N SER A 131 -6.37 13.39 10.40
CA SER A 131 -7.32 12.52 9.73
C SER A 131 -7.08 11.06 10.11
N GLU A 132 -8.07 10.48 10.80
CA GLU A 132 -8.08 9.05 11.15
C GLU A 132 -8.03 8.16 9.91
N ALA A 133 -8.69 8.57 8.82
CA ALA A 133 -8.64 7.84 7.57
C ALA A 133 -7.22 7.81 6.99
N VAL A 134 -6.50 8.94 7.02
CA VAL A 134 -5.09 9.00 6.58
C VAL A 134 -4.23 8.11 7.47
N HIS A 135 -4.40 8.19 8.78
CA HIS A 135 -3.64 7.37 9.73
C HIS A 135 -3.83 5.86 9.50
N LYS A 136 -5.09 5.41 9.36
CA LYS A 136 -5.42 4.01 9.12
C LYS A 136 -4.87 3.50 7.78
N SER A 137 -5.02 4.28 6.71
CA SER A 137 -4.49 3.92 5.39
C SER A 137 -2.96 3.86 5.40
N ALA A 138 -2.28 4.82 6.04
CA ALA A 138 -0.83 4.80 6.18
C ALA A 138 -0.34 3.59 6.98
N LYS A 139 -0.99 3.26 8.10
CA LYS A 139 -0.65 2.08 8.92
C LYS A 139 -0.82 0.79 8.13
N THR A 140 -1.89 0.67 7.36
CA THR A 140 -2.14 -0.50 6.50
C THR A 140 -1.05 -0.63 5.45
N LEU A 141 -0.68 0.48 4.80
CA LEU A 141 0.37 0.50 3.80
C LEU A 141 1.74 0.12 4.38
N CYS A 142 2.13 0.69 5.52
CA CYS A 142 3.39 0.34 6.17
C CYS A 142 3.44 -1.14 6.58
N SER A 143 2.35 -1.67 7.14
CA SER A 143 2.28 -3.09 7.52
C SER A 143 2.47 -4.00 6.31
N LEU A 144 1.88 -3.65 5.17
CA LEU A 144 1.99 -4.43 3.94
C LEU A 144 3.39 -4.29 3.31
N ALA A 145 3.95 -3.09 3.31
CA ALA A 145 5.32 -2.84 2.83
C ALA A 145 6.35 -3.62 3.65
N ASN A 146 6.22 -3.66 4.98
CA ASN A 146 7.09 -4.44 5.85
C ASN A 146 6.96 -5.94 5.59
N HIS A 147 5.73 -6.45 5.43
CA HIS A 147 5.50 -7.85 5.08
C HIS A 147 6.15 -8.20 3.74
N LEU A 148 5.99 -7.36 2.72
CA LEU A 148 6.59 -7.57 1.41
C LEU A 148 8.12 -7.45 1.43
N SER A 149 8.69 -6.55 2.24
CA SER A 149 10.14 -6.47 2.42
C SER A 149 10.68 -7.78 2.98
N TYR A 150 10.06 -8.28 4.06
CA TYR A 150 10.41 -9.56 4.67
C TYR A 150 10.29 -10.73 3.69
N VAL A 151 9.21 -10.80 2.91
CA VAL A 151 8.96 -11.93 2.00
C VAL A 151 9.82 -11.91 0.74
N PHE A 152 10.14 -10.73 0.19
CA PHE A 152 10.76 -10.62 -1.13
C PHE A 152 12.22 -10.19 -1.12
N LEU A 153 12.66 -9.44 -0.11
CA LEU A 153 13.96 -8.77 -0.12
C LEU A 153 15.00 -9.38 0.82
N ASP A 154 14.63 -10.36 1.66
CA ASP A 154 15.54 -11.04 2.61
C ASP A 154 16.46 -10.04 3.34
N GLU A 155 15.90 -8.92 3.80
CA GLU A 155 16.63 -8.04 4.70
C GLU A 155 16.63 -8.70 6.09
N ASP A 156 17.67 -9.49 6.35
CA ASP A 156 18.06 -10.07 7.66
C ASP A 156 18.35 -8.97 8.70
N ASP A 157 17.37 -8.13 9.04
CA ASP A 157 17.44 -7.24 10.20
C ASP A 157 16.34 -7.64 11.21
N ASP A 158 16.70 -8.66 11.98
CA ASP A 158 16.06 -9.19 13.18
C ASP A 158 16.09 -8.18 14.34
N ASP A 159 15.60 -6.94 14.15
CA ASP A 159 15.35 -6.00 15.27
C ASP A 159 14.50 -4.76 14.89
N SER A 160 13.66 -4.82 13.85
CA SER A 160 12.79 -3.68 13.51
C SER A 160 11.49 -3.70 14.29
N ASP A 161 11.50 -3.06 15.47
CA ASP A 161 10.29 -2.51 16.09
C ASP A 161 9.42 -1.91 14.98
N THR A 162 8.16 -2.35 14.91
CA THR A 162 7.22 -2.12 13.80
C THR A 162 6.85 -0.64 13.57
N ASN A 163 7.56 0.27 14.23
CA ASN A 163 7.51 1.73 14.12
C ASN A 163 8.72 2.35 13.40
N SER A 164 9.78 1.61 13.04
CA SER A 164 11.02 2.20 12.51
C SER A 164 10.82 3.03 11.22
N VAL A 165 9.95 2.60 10.30
CA VAL A 165 9.60 3.37 9.07
C VAL A 165 8.90 4.70 9.38
N LEU A 166 8.28 4.82 10.55
CA LEU A 166 7.62 6.06 11.01
C LEU A 166 8.56 6.97 11.81
N GLU A 167 9.77 6.50 12.14
CA GLU A 167 10.81 7.18 12.92
C GLU A 167 12.06 7.49 12.05
N SER A 168 11.90 7.49 10.72
CA SER A 168 12.97 7.83 9.77
C SER A 168 13.40 9.29 9.92
N ASP A 169 14.72 9.53 9.87
CA ASP A 169 15.42 10.80 10.03
C ASP A 169 14.64 11.98 9.40
N ASP A 170 14.17 12.90 10.25
CA ASP A 170 13.34 14.06 9.91
C ASP A 170 14.10 15.14 9.10
N SER A 171 15.27 14.83 8.55
CA SER A 171 16.12 15.76 7.82
C SER A 171 15.58 16.13 6.44
N ASP A 172 14.81 15.23 5.82
CA ASP A 172 14.38 15.40 4.43
C ASP A 172 13.17 16.34 4.34
N SER A 173 13.19 17.25 3.38
CA SER A 173 12.05 18.12 3.13
C SER A 173 10.93 17.33 2.45
N LEU A 174 9.68 17.77 2.64
CA LEU A 174 8.54 17.18 1.91
C LEU A 174 8.72 17.22 0.39
N GLU A 175 9.42 18.23 -0.12
CA GLU A 175 9.76 18.35 -1.55
C GLU A 175 10.71 17.23 -1.98
N SER A 176 11.80 17.00 -1.24
CA SER A 176 12.74 15.89 -1.50
C SER A 176 12.03 14.54 -1.49
N ILE A 177 11.12 14.31 -0.55
CA ILE A 177 10.35 13.06 -0.46
C ILE A 177 9.47 12.86 -1.71
N LEU A 178 8.86 13.93 -2.22
CA LEU A 178 8.02 13.85 -3.42
C LEU A 178 8.86 13.66 -4.68
N GLU A 179 10.06 14.24 -4.74
CA GLU A 179 11.03 13.98 -5.80
C GLU A 179 11.47 12.51 -5.81
N ASP A 180 11.75 11.92 -4.65
CA ASP A 180 12.08 10.49 -4.52
C ASP A 180 10.93 9.60 -5.04
N ILE A 181 9.69 9.89 -4.61
CA ILE A 181 8.50 9.15 -5.08
C ILE A 181 8.33 9.30 -6.60
N GLN A 182 8.58 10.49 -7.13
CA GLN A 182 8.49 10.73 -8.56
C GLN A 182 9.56 9.92 -9.31
N PHE A 183 10.81 9.97 -8.83
CA PHE A 183 11.92 9.20 -9.40
C PHE A 183 11.64 7.69 -9.37
N ASP A 184 11.14 7.16 -8.25
CA ASP A 184 10.75 5.76 -8.13
C ASP A 184 9.63 5.39 -9.12
N THR A 185 8.66 6.29 -9.31
CA THR A 185 7.58 6.09 -10.29
C THR A 185 8.14 6.05 -11.71
N GLU A 186 9.06 6.96 -12.06
CA GLU A 186 9.73 6.98 -13.36
C GLU A 186 10.56 5.71 -13.58
N TYR A 187 11.29 5.27 -12.55
CA TYR A 187 12.07 4.03 -12.61
C TYR A 187 11.19 2.79 -12.82
N LEU A 188 9.98 2.79 -12.28
CA LEU A 188 8.97 1.76 -12.51
C LEU A 188 8.54 1.67 -13.99
N PHE A 189 8.46 2.82 -14.68
CA PHE A 189 8.21 2.88 -16.13
C PHE A 189 9.44 2.43 -16.94
N ASP A 190 10.65 2.76 -16.51
CA ASP A 190 11.88 2.31 -17.15
C ASP A 190 12.07 0.79 -17.07
N LEU A 191 11.52 0.16 -16.03
CA LEU A 191 11.41 -1.30 -15.97
C LEU A 191 10.43 -1.86 -16.99
N GLY A 192 9.49 -1.05 -17.48
CA GLY A 192 8.39 -1.44 -18.35
C GLY A 192 8.75 -2.35 -19.53
N PRO A 193 9.73 -1.99 -20.38
CA PRO A 193 10.19 -2.85 -21.47
C PRO A 193 10.70 -4.22 -21.01
N ARG A 194 11.25 -4.31 -19.80
CA ARG A 194 11.71 -5.57 -19.19
C ARG A 194 10.55 -6.37 -18.61
N LEU A 195 9.47 -5.71 -18.18
CA LEU A 195 8.26 -6.37 -17.66
C LEU A 195 7.48 -7.10 -18.77
N GLU A 196 7.54 -6.63 -20.01
CA GLU A 196 6.87 -7.26 -21.15
C GLU A 196 7.59 -8.52 -21.66
N GLU A 197 8.92 -8.53 -21.61
CA GLU A 197 9.76 -9.66 -21.98
C GLU A 197 10.67 -10.08 -20.82
N PRO A 198 10.12 -10.68 -19.75
CA PRO A 198 10.94 -11.12 -18.62
C PRO A 198 11.89 -12.23 -19.06
N ILE A 199 13.18 -11.92 -19.06
CA ILE A 199 14.23 -12.92 -19.30
C ILE A 199 14.32 -13.81 -18.05
N PRO A 200 14.30 -15.15 -18.22
CA PRO A 200 14.41 -16.10 -17.11
C PRO A 200 15.77 -16.08 -16.42
#